data_AF-A0A9D1U4I7-F1
#
_entry.id   AF-A0A9D1U4I7-F1
#
_cell.length_a   1.000
_cell.length_b   1.000
_cell.length_c   1.000
_cell.angle_alpha   90.00
_cell.angle_beta   90.00
_cell.angle_gamma   90.00
#
_symmetry.space_group_name_H-M   'P 1'
#
loop_
_entity.id
_entity.type
_entity.pdbx_description
1 polymer ?
#
loop_
_entity_poly.entity_id
_entity_poly.type
_entity_poly.pdbx_seq_one_letter_code
_entity_poly.pdbx_strand_id
1 'polypeptide(L)'
;MATQKSKKTPTFEEQMNDLQMIVNNLEQGNIPLEQSIKQFNEGMKLVKSLQKQLSGAEKTLAKVIDSQGEEKDIDQDEQTSYGKFNGSRDTTDADMSDLF
;
A
#
# COMPACT_ATOMS: atom_id res chain seq x y z
N MET A 1 9.00 -30.36 -29.35
CA MET A 1 9.59 -29.58 -28.23
C MET A 1 8.67 -28.40 -27.95
N ALA A 2 7.87 -28.46 -26.87
CA ALA A 2 7.01 -27.34 -26.48
C ALA A 2 7.80 -26.42 -25.54
N THR A 3 8.02 -25.18 -25.95
CA THR A 3 8.79 -24.17 -25.22
C THR A 3 8.00 -23.68 -24.00
N GLN A 4 8.53 -23.89 -22.80
CA GLN A 4 7.98 -23.33 -21.56
C GLN A 4 8.13 -21.81 -21.56
N LYS A 5 7.00 -21.11 -21.57
CA LYS A 5 6.92 -19.66 -21.40
C LYS A 5 7.14 -19.36 -19.91
N SER A 6 8.31 -18.88 -19.50
CA SER A 6 8.51 -18.45 -18.11
C SER A 6 7.64 -17.20 -17.87
N LYS A 7 6.77 -17.26 -16.86
CA LYS A 7 6.06 -16.07 -16.37
C LYS A 7 7.10 -15.17 -15.72
N LYS A 8 7.45 -14.07 -16.37
CA LYS A 8 8.18 -12.98 -15.72
C LYS A 8 7.29 -12.39 -14.61
N THR A 9 7.87 -12.20 -13.44
CA THR A 9 7.26 -11.41 -12.38
C THR A 9 7.27 -9.94 -12.80
N PRO A 10 6.16 -9.21 -12.69
CA PRO A 10 6.11 -7.79 -12.99
C PRO A 10 7.06 -6.96 -12.12
N THR A 11 7.61 -5.87 -12.65
CA THR A 11 8.41 -4.91 -11.87
C THR A 11 7.54 -4.08 -10.91
N PHE A 12 8.16 -3.26 -10.08
CA PHE A 12 7.44 -2.34 -9.18
C PHE A 12 6.63 -1.31 -9.98
N GLU A 13 7.25 -0.72 -11.00
CA GLU A 13 6.68 0.30 -11.88
C GLU A 13 5.53 -0.26 -12.71
N GLU A 14 5.66 -1.50 -13.20
CA GLU A 14 4.58 -2.20 -13.90
C GLU A 14 3.37 -2.41 -12.98
N GLN A 15 3.59 -2.89 -11.74
CA GLN A 15 2.53 -3.05 -10.75
C GLN A 15 1.87 -1.72 -10.35
N MET A 16 2.65 -0.64 -10.31
CA MET A 16 2.12 0.70 -10.01
C MET A 16 1.24 1.21 -11.15
N ASN A 17 1.65 0.99 -12.41
CA ASN A 17 0.84 1.34 -13.57
C ASN A 17 -0.47 0.54 -13.59
N ASP A 18 -0.42 -0.76 -13.29
CA ASP A 18 -1.62 -1.61 -13.19
C ASP A 18 -2.59 -1.11 -12.11
N LEU A 19 -2.06 -0.72 -10.94
CA LEU A 19 -2.86 -0.14 -9.87
C LEU A 19 -3.52 1.18 -10.29
N GLN A 20 -2.79 2.07 -10.97
CA GLN A 20 -3.33 3.33 -11.46
C GLN A 20 -4.46 3.11 -12.47
N MET A 21 -4.31 2.14 -13.38
CA MET A 21 -5.37 1.80 -14.32
C MET A 21 -6.63 1.31 -13.60
N ILE A 22 -6.47 0.45 -12.59
CA ILE A 22 -7.59 -0.03 -11.77
C ILE A 22 -8.30 1.14 -11.08
N VAL A 23 -7.55 2.04 -10.43
CA VAL A 23 -8.12 3.22 -9.75
C VAL A 23 -8.90 4.08 -10.75
N ASN A 24 -8.30 4.41 -11.89
CA ASN A 24 -8.95 5.22 -12.93
C ASN A 24 -10.26 4.58 -13.43
N ASN A 25 -10.28 3.26 -13.58
CA ASN A 25 -11.47 2.54 -14.04
C ASN A 25 -12.57 2.51 -12.97
N LEU A 26 -12.20 2.35 -11.69
CA LEU A 26 -13.13 2.40 -10.57
C LEU A 26 -13.73 3.81 -10.42
N GLU A 27 -12.92 4.87 -10.57
CA GLU A 27 -13.34 6.27 -10.46
C GLU A 27 -14.28 6.72 -11.59
N GLN A 28 -14.11 6.17 -12.79
CA GLN A 28 -14.99 6.47 -13.92
C GLN A 28 -16.44 6.01 -13.68
N GLY A 29 -16.68 5.05 -12.79
CA GLY A 29 -18.02 4.61 -12.39
C GLY A 29 -18.85 3.89 -13.47
N ASN A 30 -18.35 3.78 -14.71
CA ASN A 30 -19.04 3.17 -15.86
C ASN A 30 -18.77 1.66 -16.01
N ILE A 31 -18.37 0.99 -14.93
CA ILE A 31 -18.09 -0.44 -14.91
C ILE A 31 -19.20 -1.19 -14.16
N PRO A 32 -19.62 -2.39 -14.62
CA PRO A 32 -20.61 -3.20 -13.90
C PRO A 32 -20.12 -3.56 -12.50
N LEU A 33 -21.04 -3.59 -11.52
CA LEU A 33 -20.73 -3.85 -10.11
C LEU A 33 -19.84 -5.09 -9.89
N GLU A 34 -20.13 -6.20 -10.58
CA GLU A 34 -19.34 -7.43 -10.48
C GLU A 34 -17.88 -7.21 -10.92
N GLN A 35 -17.67 -6.40 -11.96
CA GLN A 35 -16.33 -6.04 -12.43
C GLN A 35 -15.65 -5.07 -11.46
N SER A 36 -16.38 -4.11 -10.88
CA SER A 36 -15.85 -3.21 -9.85
C SER A 36 -15.32 -3.99 -8.65
N ILE A 37 -16.05 -5.01 -8.21
CA ILE A 37 -15.60 -5.88 -7.11
C ILE A 37 -14.33 -6.65 -7.48
N LYS A 38 -14.24 -7.17 -8.71
CA LYS A 38 -13.04 -7.87 -9.19
C LYS A 38 -11.82 -6.93 -9.23
N GLN A 39 -11.98 -5.76 -9.83
CA GLN A 39 -10.93 -4.75 -9.92
C GLN A 39 -10.48 -4.25 -8.55
N PHE A 40 -11.42 -4.00 -7.63
CA PHE A 40 -11.08 -3.64 -6.25
C PHE A 40 -10.22 -4.71 -5.58
N ASN A 41 -10.60 -5.99 -5.69
CA ASN A 41 -9.83 -7.09 -5.11
C ASN A 41 -8.43 -7.21 -5.73
N GLU A 42 -8.31 -6.97 -7.03
CA GLU A 42 -7.02 -6.95 -7.73
C GLU A 42 -6.15 -5.78 -7.28
N GLY A 43 -6.72 -4.58 -7.20
CA GLY A 43 -6.06 -3.38 -6.66
C GLY A 43 -5.54 -3.61 -5.24
N MET A 44 -6.34 -4.23 -4.37
CA MET A 44 -5.92 -4.56 -3.00
C MET A 44 -4.74 -5.55 -2.96
N LYS A 45 -4.65 -6.48 -3.91
CA LYS A 45 -3.49 -7.39 -4.02
C LYS A 45 -2.24 -6.64 -4.47
N LEU A 46 -2.37 -5.73 -5.44
CA LEU A 46 -1.28 -4.88 -5.91
C LEU A 46 -0.76 -3.98 -4.80
N VAL A 47 -1.65 -3.30 -4.06
CA VAL A 47 -1.28 -2.47 -2.90
C VAL A 47 -0.45 -3.26 -1.89
N LYS A 48 -0.90 -4.46 -1.52
CA LYS A 48 -0.16 -5.34 -0.60
C LYS A 48 1.22 -5.74 -1.15
N SER A 49 1.31 -6.04 -2.45
CA SER A 49 2.57 -6.39 -3.10
C SER A 49 3.55 -5.21 -3.10
N LEU A 50 3.08 -4.03 -3.48
CA LEU A 50 3.87 -2.80 -3.54
C LEU A 50 4.37 -2.40 -2.14
N GLN A 51 3.50 -2.44 -1.12
CA GLN A 51 3.89 -2.19 0.28
C GLN A 51 4.97 -3.17 0.76
N LYS A 52 4.85 -4.45 0.40
CA LYS A 52 5.87 -5.45 0.75
C LYS A 52 7.21 -5.17 0.08
N GLN A 53 7.21 -4.74 -1.18
CA GLN A 53 8.43 -4.38 -1.91
C GLN A 53 9.10 -3.15 -1.29
N LEU A 54 8.33 -2.11 -0.97
CA LEU A 54 8.83 -0.91 -0.29
C LEU A 54 9.42 -1.25 1.09
N SER A 55 8.69 -1.99 1.92
CA SER A 55 9.19 -2.43 3.23
C SER A 55 10.45 -3.29 3.12
N GLY A 56 10.54 -4.12 2.07
CA GLY A 56 11.76 -4.87 1.77
C GLY A 56 12.94 -3.95 1.43
N ALA A 57 12.73 -2.97 0.56
CA ALA A 57 13.75 -2.00 0.19
C ALA A 57 14.20 -1.14 1.38
N GLU A 58 13.26 -0.65 2.20
CA GLU A 58 13.53 0.08 3.43
C GLU A 58 14.40 -0.73 4.40
N LYS A 59 14.10 -2.02 4.58
CA LYS A 59 14.93 -2.91 5.41
C LYS A 59 16.32 -3.10 4.83
N THR A 60 16.45 -3.23 3.52
CA THR A 60 17.76 -3.32 2.88
C THR A 60 18.57 -2.04 3.06
N LEU A 61 17.93 -0.86 2.97
CA LEU A 61 18.57 0.44 3.24
C LEU A 61 18.91 0.62 4.72
N ALA A 62 18.05 0.16 5.63
CA ALA A 62 18.29 0.20 7.06
C ALA A 62 19.43 -0.73 7.49
N LYS A 63 19.79 -1.73 6.68
CA LYS A 63 20.87 -2.69 6.93
C LYS A 63 22.17 -2.34 6.21
N VAL A 64 22.33 -1.09 5.75
CA VAL A 64 23.56 -0.68 5.06
C VAL A 64 24.72 -0.75 6.06
N ILE A 65 25.56 -1.75 5.83
CA ILE A 65 26.82 -2.02 6.52
C ILE A 65 27.71 -0.78 6.41
N ASP A 66 28.21 -0.30 7.54
CA ASP A 66 29.13 0.84 7.51
C ASP A 66 30.50 0.45 6.93
N SER A 67 31.38 1.42 6.70
CA SER A 67 32.73 1.18 6.16
C SER A 67 33.63 0.30 7.05
N GLN A 68 33.15 -0.16 8.21
CA GLN A 68 33.85 -1.05 9.14
C GLN A 68 33.25 -2.45 9.19
N GLY A 69 32.19 -2.74 8.42
CA GLY A 69 31.60 -4.09 8.37
C GLY A 69 30.53 -4.36 9.43
N GLU A 70 30.15 -3.34 10.21
CA GLU A 70 29.14 -3.46 11.28
C GLU A 70 27.74 -3.17 10.73
N GLU A 71 26.77 -4.03 11.07
CA GLU A 71 25.35 -3.83 10.77
C GLU A 71 24.81 -2.75 11.73
N LYS A 72 24.51 -1.57 11.21
CA LYS A 72 23.83 -0.52 11.97
C LYS A 72 22.35 -0.57 11.63
N ASP A 73 21.52 -0.81 12.64
CA ASP A 73 20.08 -0.58 12.51
C ASP A 73 19.84 0.92 12.38
N ILE A 74 19.24 1.35 11.27
CA ILE A 74 18.62 2.68 11.19
C ILE A 74 17.34 2.60 12.01
N ASP A 75 17.34 3.17 13.22
CA ASP A 75 16.21 3.15 14.16
C ASP A 75 14.91 3.58 13.46
N GLN A 76 13.98 2.63 13.31
CA GLN A 76 12.65 2.84 12.72
C GLN A 76 11.66 3.41 13.76
N ASP A 77 11.99 4.55 14.36
CA ASP A 77 11.16 5.18 15.39
C ASP A 77 10.49 6.49 14.95
N GLU A 78 10.42 6.77 13.65
CA GLU A 78 9.48 7.78 13.15
C GLU A 78 8.17 7.11 12.73
N GLN A 79 7.22 7.10 13.68
CA GLN A 79 5.80 6.91 13.41
C GLN A 79 5.35 7.91 12.34
N THR A 80 5.38 7.51 11.07
CA THR A 80 4.74 8.29 10.01
C THR A 80 3.24 8.36 10.29
N SER A 81 2.75 9.57 10.56
CA SER A 81 1.38 9.94 10.93
C SER A 81 0.31 9.72 9.82
N TYR A 82 0.55 8.82 8.86
CA TYR A 82 -0.39 8.53 7.79
C TYR A 82 -1.11 7.21 8.06
N GLY A 83 -2.19 7.25 8.85
CA GLY A 83 -3.13 6.12 8.93
C GLY A 83 -3.83 5.81 10.24
N LYS A 84 -3.77 6.66 11.28
CA LYS A 84 -4.69 6.52 12.43
C LYS A 84 -6.06 7.15 12.12
N PHE A 85 -6.81 6.57 11.18
CA PHE A 85 -8.27 6.68 11.21
C PHE A 85 -8.79 5.55 12.11
N ASN A 86 -8.72 5.76 13.42
CA ASN A 86 -9.36 4.86 14.36
C ASN A 86 -10.85 5.21 14.37
N GLY A 87 -11.64 4.48 13.58
CA GLY A 87 -13.09 4.64 13.46
C GLY A 87 -13.87 4.17 14.68
N SER A 88 -13.56 4.69 15.87
CA SER A 88 -14.52 4.79 16.97
C SER A 88 -14.91 6.25 17.11
N ARG A 89 -15.95 6.67 16.37
CA ARG A 89 -16.76 7.81 16.79
C ARG A 89 -17.54 7.34 18.01
N ASP A 90 -16.93 7.43 19.17
CA ASP A 90 -17.71 7.47 20.40
C ASP A 90 -18.26 8.89 20.48
N THR A 91 -19.52 9.05 20.06
CA THR A 91 -20.25 10.31 20.02
C THR A 91 -20.82 10.59 21.41
N THR A 92 -19.97 10.89 22.38
CA THR A 92 -20.43 11.31 23.71
C THR A 92 -19.47 12.31 24.34
N ASP A 93 -19.25 13.46 23.69
CA ASP A 93 -18.90 14.70 24.40
C ASP A 93 -19.14 15.92 23.49
N ALA A 94 -20.33 16.01 22.91
CA ALA A 94 -20.83 17.31 22.48
C ALA A 94 -21.29 18.03 23.75
N ASP A 95 -20.38 18.79 24.35
CA ASP A 95 -20.68 19.72 25.43
C ASP A 95 -21.72 20.73 24.90
N MET A 96 -22.99 20.46 25.20
CA MET A 96 -24.16 21.22 24.76
C MET A 96 -24.42 22.43 25.69
N SER A 97 -23.41 22.88 26.43
CA SER A 97 -23.52 24.00 27.37
C SER A 97 -23.27 25.38 26.73
N ASP A 98 -22.72 25.45 25.52
CA ASP A 98 -22.45 26.72 24.81
C ASP A 98 -23.53 27.13 23.79
N LEU A 99 -24.77 26.65 23.95
CA LEU A 99 -25.89 26.95 23.04
C LEU A 99 -27.09 27.65 23.72
N PHE A 100 -26.83 28.41 24.78
CA PHE A 100 -27.70 29.49 25.26
C PHE A 100 -26.91 30.77 25.54
#